data_AF-A0A3M0WLX2-F1
#
_entry.id   AF-A0A3M0WLX2-F1
#
_cell.length_a   1.000
_cell.length_b   1.000
_cell.length_c   1.000
_cell.angle_alpha   90.00
_cell.angle_beta   90.00
_cell.angle_gamma   90.00
#
_symmetry.space_group_name_H-M   'P 1'
#
loop_
_entity.id
_entity.type
_entity.pdbx_description
1 polymer ?
#
loop_
_entity_poly.entity_id
_entity_poly.type
_entity_poly.pdbx_seq_one_letter_code
_entity_poly.pdbx_strand_id
1 'polypeptide(L)'
;MMDISRVFRSQYHAALDMMAQVIEACPDDLWLDTAESSPFWRVAYHALFYVHLYLQPTEADFVPWAKHYHEVHYLGKKDWRAGL
;
A
#
# COMPACT_ATOMS: atom_id res chain seq x y z
N MET A 1 1.42 33.19 -6.64
CA MET A 1 2.34 32.18 -6.08
C MET A 1 1.64 30.84 -6.07
N MET A 2 2.27 29.77 -6.54
CA MET A 2 1.65 28.44 -6.63
C MET A 2 1.48 27.86 -5.23
N ASP A 3 0.27 27.41 -4.91
CA ASP A 3 -0.02 26.71 -3.65
C ASP A 3 0.49 25.27 -3.76
N ILE A 4 1.72 25.06 -3.30
CA ILE A 4 2.40 23.77 -3.40
C ILE A 4 1.67 22.67 -2.62
N SER A 5 1.04 23.01 -1.49
CA SER A 5 0.27 22.08 -0.67
C SER A 5 -0.97 21.58 -1.42
N ARG A 6 -1.65 22.47 -2.15
CA ARG A 6 -2.76 22.09 -3.02
C ARG A 6 -2.31 21.16 -4.15
N VAL A 7 -1.16 21.41 -4.74
CA VAL A 7 -0.60 20.58 -5.82
C VAL A 7 -0.31 19.17 -5.31
N PHE A 8 0.42 19.03 -4.20
CA PHE A 8 0.69 17.72 -3.62
C PHE A 8 -0.59 16.96 -3.29
N ARG A 9 -1.57 17.61 -2.66
CA ARG A 9 -2.86 16.98 -2.35
C ARG A 9 -3.55 16.42 -3.60
N SER A 10 -3.57 17.20 -4.69
CA SER A 10 -4.17 16.76 -5.95
C SER A 10 -3.45 15.56 -6.56
N GLN A 11 -2.12 15.51 -6.47
CA GLN A 11 -1.32 14.40 -6.98
C GLN A 11 -1.52 13.12 -6.14
N TYR A 12 -1.58 13.25 -4.81
CA TYR A 12 -1.88 12.12 -3.92
C TYR A 12 -3.28 11.54 -4.20
N HIS A 13 -4.30 12.39 -4.36
CA HIS A 13 -5.63 11.91 -4.70
C HIS A 13 -5.64 11.20 -6.06
N ALA A 14 -5.07 11.79 -7.11
CA ALA A 14 -5.02 11.16 -8.43
C ALA A 14 -4.27 9.82 -8.43
N ALA A 15 -3.16 9.72 -7.68
CA ALA A 15 -2.40 8.49 -7.55
C ALA A 15 -3.19 7.41 -6.77
N LEU A 16 -3.90 7.78 -5.71
CA LEU A 16 -4.73 6.86 -4.93
C LEU A 16 -5.98 6.40 -5.71
N ASP A 17 -6.59 7.29 -6.49
CA ASP A 17 -7.71 6.95 -7.38
C ASP A 17 -7.28 5.96 -8.47
N MET A 18 -6.11 6.18 -9.07
CA MET A 18 -5.52 5.24 -10.02
C MET A 18 -5.20 3.90 -9.35
N MET A 19 -4.62 3.93 -8.13
CA MET A 19 -4.30 2.71 -7.38
C MET A 19 -5.56 1.88 -7.09
N ALA A 20 -6.66 2.53 -6.70
CA ALA A 20 -7.93 1.87 -6.48
C ALA A 20 -8.44 1.16 -7.76
N GLN A 21 -8.41 1.86 -8.90
CA GLN A 21 -8.79 1.28 -10.19
C GLN A 21 -7.93 0.07 -10.58
N VAL A 22 -6.62 0.12 -10.36
CA VAL A 22 -5.71 -0.99 -10.67
C VAL A 22 -5.97 -2.19 -9.75
N ILE A 23 -6.23 -1.96 -8.45
CA ILE A 23 -6.61 -3.03 -7.51
C ILE A 23 -7.92 -3.69 -7.93
N GLU A 24 -8.94 -2.90 -8.27
CA GLU A 24 -10.26 -3.40 -8.69
C GLU A 24 -10.22 -4.14 -10.04
N ALA A 25 -9.34 -3.72 -10.94
CA ALA A 25 -9.16 -4.36 -12.25
C ALA A 25 -8.22 -5.58 -12.21
N CYS A 26 -7.57 -5.86 -11.07
CA CYS A 26 -6.61 -6.95 -10.96
C CYS A 26 -7.32 -8.32 -11.02
N PRO A 27 -6.96 -9.21 -11.96
CA PRO A 27 -7.49 -10.58 -12.01
C PRO A 27 -7.12 -11.40 -10.76
N ASP A 28 -8.01 -12.31 -10.34
CA ASP A 28 -7.82 -13.15 -9.14
C ASP A 28 -6.55 -14.03 -9.22
N ASP A 29 -6.21 -14.52 -10.41
CA ASP A 29 -5.02 -15.34 -10.64
C ASP A 29 -3.73 -14.54 -10.44
N LEU A 30 -3.69 -13.29 -10.92
CA LEU A 30 -2.58 -12.37 -10.68
C LEU A 30 -2.55 -11.86 -9.23
N TRP A 31 -3.72 -11.67 -8.61
CA TRP A 31 -3.83 -11.19 -7.23
C TRP A 31 -3.01 -12.09 -6.29
N LEU A 32 -3.18 -13.41 -6.44
CA LEU A 32 -2.54 -14.44 -5.61
C LEU A 32 -1.25 -15.04 -6.20
N ASP A 33 -0.80 -14.58 -7.38
CA ASP A 33 0.38 -15.16 -8.02
C ASP A 33 1.65 -14.93 -7.20
N THR A 34 2.33 -16.02 -6.85
CA THR A 34 3.57 -15.99 -6.08
C THR A 34 4.79 -16.43 -6.87
N ALA A 35 4.66 -16.56 -8.20
CA ALA A 35 5.78 -16.78 -9.11
C ALA A 35 6.77 -15.60 -9.05
N GLU A 36 6.25 -14.39 -8.91
CA GLU A 36 7.03 -13.20 -8.58
C GLU A 36 7.34 -13.11 -7.08
N SER A 37 8.44 -12.43 -6.74
CA SER A 37 8.97 -12.33 -5.37
C SER A 37 7.95 -11.83 -4.33
N SER A 38 6.90 -11.14 -4.77
CA SER A 38 5.74 -10.73 -3.97
C SER A 38 4.48 -10.74 -4.83
N PRO A 39 3.37 -11.31 -4.34
CA PRO A 39 2.10 -11.25 -5.05
C PRO A 39 1.59 -9.83 -5.18
N PHE A 40 0.77 -9.57 -6.20
CA PHE A 40 0.25 -8.24 -6.51
C PHE A 40 -0.40 -7.58 -5.29
N TRP A 41 -1.24 -8.32 -4.56
CA TRP A 41 -1.92 -7.80 -3.37
C TRP A 41 -0.95 -7.28 -2.31
N ARG A 42 0.22 -7.93 -2.16
CA ARG A 42 1.21 -7.58 -1.15
C ARG A 42 1.93 -6.30 -1.52
N VAL A 43 2.24 -6.12 -2.80
CA VAL A 43 2.80 -4.86 -3.32
C VAL A 43 1.80 -3.73 -3.15
N ALA A 44 0.52 -3.98 -3.48
CA ALA A 44 -0.54 -3.01 -3.29
C ALA A 44 -0.71 -2.63 -1.81
N TYR A 45 -0.71 -3.62 -0.93
CA TYR A 45 -0.83 -3.42 0.51
C TYR A 45 0.37 -2.67 1.08
N HIS A 46 1.59 -3.00 0.66
CA HIS A 46 2.82 -2.27 1.04
C HIS A 46 2.70 -0.78 0.72
N ALA A 47 2.30 -0.45 -0.52
CA ALA A 47 2.16 0.94 -0.93
C ALA A 47 1.12 1.69 -0.08
N LEU A 48 -0.08 1.11 0.10
CA LEU A 48 -1.15 1.72 0.90
C LEU A 48 -0.78 1.85 2.38
N PHE A 49 -0.08 0.86 2.95
CA PHE A 49 0.40 0.90 4.32
C PHE A 49 1.32 2.11 4.55
N TYR A 50 2.33 2.29 3.69
CA TYR A 50 3.28 3.39 3.85
C TYR A 50 2.69 4.75 3.50
N VAL A 51 1.75 4.83 2.56
CA VAL A 51 0.98 6.07 2.35
C VAL A 51 0.21 6.45 3.62
N HIS A 52 -0.50 5.49 4.24
CA HIS A 52 -1.24 5.75 5.47
C HIS A 52 -0.32 6.13 6.64
N LEU A 53 0.83 5.47 6.79
CA LEU A 53 1.83 5.76 7.80
C LEU A 53 2.44 7.16 7.62
N TYR A 54 2.93 7.48 6.42
CA TYR A 54 3.65 8.74 6.18
C TYR A 54 2.77 9.98 6.06
N LEU A 55 1.45 9.80 5.93
CA LEU A 55 0.50 10.91 6.02
C LEU A 55 0.12 11.23 7.48
N GLN A 56 0.55 10.45 8.46
CA GLN A 56 0.35 10.78 9.88
C GLN A 56 1.31 11.89 10.33
N PRO A 57 0.93 12.68 11.36
CA PRO A 57 1.85 13.64 11.97
C PRO A 57 3.10 12.98 12.56
N THR A 58 2.95 11.79 13.16
CA THR A 58 4.04 10.97 13.69
C THR A 58 3.77 9.48 13.46
N GLU A 59 4.82 8.66 13.54
CA GLU A 59 4.67 7.19 13.46
C GLU A 59 3.80 6.62 14.61
N ALA A 60 3.75 7.29 15.77
CA ALA A 60 2.95 6.85 16.91
C ALA A 60 1.45 7.09 16.71
N ASP A 61 1.06 7.99 15.81
CA ASP A 61 -0.35 8.26 15.47
C ASP A 61 -0.91 7.23 14.48
N PHE A 62 -0.06 6.41 13.88
CA PHE A 62 -0.47 5.40 12.91
C PHE A 62 -1.20 4.24 13.58
N VAL A 63 -2.43 4.02 13.12
CA VAL A 63 -3.21 2.83 13.46
C VAL A 63 -3.32 1.96 12.21
N PRO A 64 -2.72 0.76 12.19
CA PRO A 64 -2.83 -0.14 11.05
C PRO A 64 -4.29 -0.57 10.85
N TRP A 65 -4.61 -1.01 9.63
CA TRP A 65 -5.91 -1.60 9.33
C TRP A 65 -6.24 -2.73 10.31
N ALA A 66 -7.49 -2.86 10.73
CA ALA A 66 -7.89 -3.87 11.71
C ALA A 66 -7.57 -5.33 11.31
N LYS A 67 -7.43 -5.61 10.01
CA LYS A 67 -7.00 -6.91 9.47
C LYS A 67 -5.53 -6.95 9.03
N HIS A 68 -4.73 -5.97 9.47
CA HIS A 68 -3.30 -5.98 9.25
C HIS A 68 -2.70 -7.26 9.81
N TYR A 69 -1.96 -7.97 8.97
CA TYR A 69 -1.22 -9.14 9.37
C TYR A 69 0.25 -8.79 9.59
N HIS A 70 0.88 -9.41 10.59
CA HIS A 70 2.26 -9.09 10.95
C HIS A 70 3.22 -9.26 9.76
N GLU A 71 4.10 -8.27 9.56
CA GLU A 71 5.16 -8.23 8.53
C GLU A 71 4.74 -8.28 7.05
N VAL A 72 3.46 -8.44 6.70
CA VAL A 72 3.04 -8.50 5.28
C VAL A 72 3.29 -7.21 4.51
N HIS A 73 3.38 -6.09 5.22
CA HIS A 73 3.69 -4.77 4.67
C HIS A 73 5.17 -4.59 4.30
N TYR A 74 6.09 -5.45 4.76
CA TYR A 74 7.50 -5.39 4.33
C TYR A 74 7.66 -6.18 3.04
N LEU A 75 8.37 -5.65 2.04
CA LEU A 75 8.72 -6.38 0.79
C LEU A 75 10.15 -6.98 0.80
N GLY A 76 10.86 -6.89 1.93
CA GLY A 76 12.22 -7.41 2.07
C GLY A 76 12.31 -8.95 2.11
N LYS A 77 13.54 -9.47 2.22
CA LYS A 77 13.89 -10.91 2.26
C LYS A 77 13.30 -11.71 3.43
N LYS A 78 12.53 -11.10 4.32
CA LYS A 78 11.85 -11.82 5.40
C LYS A 78 10.72 -12.66 4.81
N ASP A 79 10.58 -13.88 5.33
CA ASP A 79 9.50 -14.77 4.92
C ASP A 79 8.18 -14.33 5.53
N TRP A 80 7.55 -13.37 4.87
CA TRP A 80 6.21 -12.86 5.19
C TRP A 80 5.13 -13.95 5.16
N ARG A 81 5.37 -15.11 4.52
CA ARG A 81 4.43 -16.23 4.47
C ARG A 81 4.35 -16.97 5.80
N ALA A 82 5.40 -16.91 6.63
CA ALA A 82 5.36 -17.44 7.99
C ALA A 82 4.37 -16.68 8.89
N GLY A 83 3.98 -15.49 8.44
CA GLY A 83 2.90 -14.72 9.03
C GLY A 83 1.55 -15.39 8.75
N LEU A 84 1.10 -15.40 7.49
CA LEU A 84 -0.27 -15.78 7.07
C LEU A 84 -0.80 -17.09 7.69
#